data_AF-A0A068NQN1-F1
#
_entry.id   AF-A0A068NQN1-F1
#
_cell.length_a   1.000
_cell.length_b   1.000
_cell.length_c   1.000
_cell.angle_alpha   90.00
_cell.angle_beta   90.00
_cell.angle_gamma   90.00
#
_symmetry.space_group_name_H-M   'P 1'
#
loop_
_entity.id
_entity.type
_entity.pdbx_description
1 polymer ?
#
loop_
_entity_poly.entity_id
_entity_poly.type
_entity_poly.pdbx_seq_one_letter_code
_entity_poly.pdbx_strand_id
1 'polypeptide(L)'
;MSKLVSRALGRKAAKHAHRRGWLDVRLGIRLLRDNRIGAGTKLLALALGVGATLVLLALEVPLEAIVTAIMPLLIGFDIAIDGIEMVALPLIFGAILLTHLAPKPIVEAARLGA
;
A
#
# COMPACT_ATOMS: atom_id res chain seq x y z
N MET A 1 23.18 -3.37 14.93
CA MET A 1 22.75 -4.37 13.92
C MET A 1 22.42 -3.63 12.63
N SER A 2 23.22 -3.84 11.58
CA SER A 2 23.43 -2.88 10.49
C SER A 2 22.22 -2.71 9.54
N LYS A 3 21.89 -1.46 9.16
CA LYS A 3 20.86 -1.04 8.17
C LYS A 3 20.94 -1.79 6.82
N LEU A 4 22.07 -2.44 6.53
CA LEU A 4 22.28 -3.31 5.37
C LEU A 4 21.52 -4.64 5.45
N VAL A 5 21.39 -5.21 6.65
CA VAL A 5 20.72 -6.51 6.86
C VAL A 5 19.21 -6.35 6.74
N SER A 6 18.63 -5.26 7.27
CA SER A 6 17.21 -4.96 7.12
C SER A 6 16.82 -4.66 5.67
N ARG A 7 17.67 -3.95 4.92
CA ARG A 7 17.47 -3.71 3.48
C ARG A 7 17.58 -4.98 2.64
N ALA A 8 18.50 -5.89 2.98
CA ALA A 8 18.64 -7.16 2.29
C ALA A 8 17.46 -8.11 2.56
N LEU A 9 16.99 -8.16 3.81
CA LEU A 9 15.80 -8.92 4.20
C LEU A 9 14.53 -8.34 3.56
N GLY A 10 14.36 -7.02 3.58
CA GLY A 10 13.25 -6.33 2.91
C GLY A 10 13.21 -6.60 1.40
N ARG A 11 14.36 -6.57 0.71
CA ARG A 11 14.43 -6.91 -0.73
C ARG A 11 14.09 -8.36 -1.02
N LYS A 12 14.57 -9.31 -0.20
CA LYS A 12 14.22 -10.73 -0.37
C LYS A 12 12.75 -10.98 -0.09
N ALA A 13 12.20 -10.40 0.98
CA ALA A 13 10.78 -10.48 1.33
C ALA A 13 9.89 -9.86 0.25
N ALA A 14 10.23 -8.66 -0.25
CA ALA A 14 9.53 -8.01 -1.35
C ALA A 14 9.58 -8.85 -2.64
N LYS A 15 10.75 -9.42 -2.97
CA LYS A 15 10.90 -10.30 -4.15
C LYS A 15 10.11 -11.60 -4.02
N HIS A 16 9.99 -12.15 -2.81
CA HIS A 16 9.19 -13.35 -2.53
C HIS A 16 7.68 -13.06 -2.53
N ALA A 17 7.27 -11.95 -1.95
CA ALA A 17 5.88 -11.47 -1.96
C ALA A 17 5.40 -11.13 -3.38
N HIS A 18 6.30 -10.59 -4.22
CA HIS A 18 6.03 -10.34 -5.63
C HIS A 18 5.87 -11.64 -6.44
N ARG A 19 6.71 -12.66 -6.18
CA ARG A 19 6.58 -14.00 -6.80
C ARG A 19 5.31 -14.76 -6.39
N ARG A 20 4.75 -14.51 -5.20
CA ARG A 20 3.50 -15.11 -4.73
C ARG A 20 2.24 -14.28 -5.06
N GLY A 21 2.40 -13.08 -5.62
CA GLY A 21 1.30 -12.19 -5.99
C GLY A 21 0.57 -11.56 -4.79
N TRP A 22 1.18 -11.51 -3.61
CA TRP A 22 0.56 -10.96 -2.38
C TRP A 22 0.60 -9.43 -2.33
N LEU A 23 1.57 -8.80 -3.02
CA LEU A 23 1.74 -7.34 -3.08
C LEU A 23 1.69 -6.83 -4.53
N ASP A 24 0.84 -7.44 -5.35
CA ASP A 24 0.72 -7.03 -6.75
C ASP A 24 -0.24 -5.82 -6.88
N VAL A 25 0.31 -4.63 -6.64
CA VAL A 25 -0.41 -3.36 -6.79
C VAL A 25 -0.91 -3.18 -8.21
N ARG A 26 -0.14 -3.63 -9.22
CA ARG A 26 -0.51 -3.47 -10.63
C ARG A 26 -1.74 -4.30 -10.97
N LEU A 27 -1.78 -5.54 -10.49
CA LEU A 27 -2.97 -6.39 -10.55
C LEU A 27 -4.15 -5.75 -9.81
N GLY A 28 -3.93 -5.25 -8.60
CA GLY A 28 -4.94 -4.55 -7.81
C GLY A 28 -5.56 -3.35 -8.53
N ILE A 29 -4.74 -2.51 -9.18
CA ILE A 29 -5.20 -1.37 -9.97
C ILE A 29 -6.01 -1.82 -11.19
N ARG A 30 -5.62 -2.92 -11.85
CA ARG A 30 -6.42 -3.51 -12.94
C ARG A 30 -7.78 -3.97 -12.44
N LEU A 31 -7.84 -4.64 -11.28
CA LEU A 31 -9.08 -5.08 -10.66
C LEU A 31 -9.97 -3.90 -10.23
N LEU A 32 -9.40 -2.79 -9.76
CA LEU A 32 -10.16 -1.57 -9.46
C LEU A 32 -10.90 -1.04 -10.70
N ARG A 33 -10.31 -1.20 -11.89
CA ARG A 33 -10.90 -0.80 -13.18
C ARG A 33 -11.83 -1.84 -13.78
N ASP A 34 -11.87 -3.07 -13.24
CA ASP A 34 -12.71 -4.14 -13.78
C ASP A 34 -14.18 -3.97 -13.36
N ASN A 35 -15.09 -3.87 -14.32
CA ASN A 35 -16.52 -3.67 -14.08
C ASN A 35 -17.23 -4.94 -13.57
N ARG A 36 -16.60 -6.11 -13.67
CA ARG A 36 -17.14 -7.37 -13.14
C ARG A 36 -17.06 -7.45 -11.62
N ILE A 37 -16.26 -6.59 -10.99
CA ILE A 37 -16.18 -6.48 -9.53
C ILE A 37 -17.19 -5.46 -9.06
N GLY A 38 -18.12 -5.89 -8.20
CA GLY A 38 -19.14 -5.02 -7.63
C GLY A 38 -18.55 -3.84 -6.85
N ALA A 39 -19.25 -2.70 -6.89
CA ALA A 39 -18.83 -1.47 -6.21
C ALA A 39 -18.61 -1.69 -4.70
N GLY A 40 -19.44 -2.53 -4.05
CA GLY A 40 -19.30 -2.85 -2.63
C GLY A 40 -17.94 -3.48 -2.27
N THR A 41 -17.44 -4.41 -3.08
CA THR A 41 -16.12 -5.03 -2.85
C THR A 41 -14.99 -4.02 -3.03
N LYS A 42 -15.10 -3.10 -4.01
CA LYS A 42 -14.12 -2.03 -4.21
C LYS A 42 -14.11 -1.05 -3.04
N LEU A 43 -15.29 -0.65 -2.59
CA LEU A 43 -15.45 0.23 -1.43
C LEU A 43 -14.92 -0.42 -0.15
N LEU A 44 -15.19 -1.70 0.07
CA LEU A 44 -14.64 -2.44 1.21
C LEU A 44 -13.11 -2.49 1.16
N ALA A 45 -12.54 -2.79 -0.01
CA ALA A 45 -11.08 -2.82 -0.19
C ALA A 45 -10.46 -1.44 0.09
N LEU A 46 -11.07 -0.36 -0.42
CA LEU A 46 -10.65 1.02 -0.14
C LEU A 46 -10.78 1.37 1.34
N ALA A 47 -11.89 1.02 1.99
CA ALA A 47 -12.10 1.28 3.42
C ALA A 47 -11.05 0.58 4.28
N LEU A 48 -10.71 -0.68 3.96
CA LEU A 48 -9.63 -1.41 4.62
C LEU A 48 -8.26 -0.81 4.30
N GLY A 49 -8.05 -0.29 3.08
CA GLY A 49 -6.85 0.43 2.70
C GLY A 49 -6.66 1.73 3.50
N VAL A 50 -7.75 2.50 3.70
CA VAL A 50 -7.77 3.66 4.60
C VAL A 50 -7.44 3.22 6.03
N GLY A 51 -8.09 2.16 6.54
CA GLY A 51 -7.81 1.64 7.88
C GLY A 51 -6.35 1.25 8.07
N ALA A 52 -5.74 0.55 7.11
CA ALA A 52 -4.33 0.20 7.13
C ALA A 52 -3.42 1.44 7.12
N THR A 53 -3.77 2.45 6.33
CA THR A 53 -3.03 3.72 6.26
C THR A 53 -3.11 4.49 7.57
N LEU A 54 -4.28 4.57 8.20
CA LEU A 54 -4.45 5.23 9.49
C LEU A 54 -3.61 4.56 10.59
N VAL A 55 -3.51 3.23 10.58
CA VAL A 55 -2.65 2.51 11.51
C VAL A 55 -1.17 2.85 11.30
N LEU A 56 -0.73 2.99 10.04
CA LEU A 56 0.64 3.39 9.73
C LEU A 56 0.92 4.83 10.14
N LEU A 57 0.04 5.77 9.79
CA LEU A 57 0.13 7.17 10.18
C LEU A 57 0.20 7.33 11.71
N ALA A 58 -0.63 6.59 12.46
CA ALA A 58 -0.58 6.61 13.92
C ALA A 58 0.77 6.15 14.50
N LEU A 59 1.49 5.27 13.78
CA LEU A 59 2.84 4.83 14.14
C LEU A 59 3.94 5.78 13.66
N GLU A 60 3.63 6.66 12.70
CA GLU A 60 4.57 7.62 12.11
C GLU A 60 4.69 8.90 12.94
N VAL A 61 3.59 9.41 13.50
CA VAL A 61 3.57 10.57 14.41
C VAL A 61 4.70 10.57 15.47
N PRO A 62 4.98 9.48 16.22
CA PRO A 62 6.06 9.48 17.19
C PRO A 62 7.46 9.56 16.56
N LEU A 63 7.64 9.06 15.33
CA LEU A 63 8.89 9.15 14.59
C LEU A 63 9.11 10.54 14.01
N GLU A 64 8.06 11.11 13.42
CA GLU A 64 8.06 12.46 12.86
C GLU A 64 8.41 13.49 13.94
N ALA A 65 7.79 13.43 15.12
CA ALA A 65 8.07 14.31 16.24
C ALA A 65 9.57 14.33 16.66
N ILE A 66 10.26 13.19 16.57
CA ILE A 66 11.71 13.10 16.84
C ILE A 66 12.52 13.76 15.73
N VAL A 67 12.13 13.57 14.47
CA VAL A 67 12.82 14.14 13.30
C VAL A 67 12.64 15.65 13.24
N THR A 68 11.42 16.16 13.43
CA THR A 68 11.11 17.59 13.43
C THR A 68 11.86 18.33 14.54
N ALA A 69 12.03 17.70 15.72
CA ALA A 69 12.82 18.26 16.81
C ALA A 69 14.32 18.44 16.46
N ILE A 70 14.84 17.67 15.50
CA ILE A 70 16.26 17.70 15.10
C ILE A 70 16.46 18.55 13.83
N MET A 71 15.48 18.63 12.92
CA MET A 71 15.61 19.32 11.62
C MET A 71 14.38 20.16 11.25
N PRO A 72 14.25 21.39 11.79
CA PRO A 72 13.08 22.25 11.53
C PRO A 72 12.99 22.84 10.10
N LEU A 73 14.01 22.67 9.25
CA LEU A 73 14.00 23.22 7.88
C LEU A 73 13.14 22.44 6.86
N LEU A 74 12.60 21.27 7.24
CA LEU A 74 11.91 20.36 6.32
C LEU A 74 10.37 20.41 6.39
N ILE A 75 9.80 21.28 7.23
CA ILE A 75 8.35 21.31 7.54
C ILE A 75 7.45 21.38 6.29
N GLY A 76 7.83 22.18 5.28
CA GLY A 76 7.03 22.28 4.05
C GLY A 76 7.09 21.04 3.15
N PHE A 77 8.19 20.28 3.22
CA PHE A 77 8.38 19.04 2.47
C PHE A 77 7.65 17.87 3.14
N ASP A 78 7.63 17.86 4.48
CA ASP A 78 6.82 16.95 5.31
C ASP A 78 5.35 17.00 4.90
N ILE A 79 4.75 18.20 4.96
CA ILE A 79 3.31 18.39 4.69
C ILE A 79 2.92 17.90 3.28
N ALA A 80 3.79 18.14 2.30
CA ALA A 80 3.54 17.71 0.93
C ALA A 80 3.62 16.17 0.78
N ILE A 81 4.57 15.53 1.48
CA ILE A 81 4.71 14.08 1.50
C ILE A 81 3.51 13.44 2.21
N ASP A 82 3.13 13.96 3.39
CA ASP A 82 1.98 13.45 4.15
C ASP A 82 0.68 13.53 3.34
N GLY A 83 0.48 14.63 2.62
CA GLY A 83 -0.68 14.81 1.74
C GLY A 83 -0.72 13.76 0.61
N ILE A 84 0.43 13.42 0.04
CA ILE A 84 0.53 12.37 -0.97
C ILE A 84 0.26 11.01 -0.33
N GLU A 85 0.84 10.73 0.83
CA GLU A 85 0.69 9.46 1.53
C GLU A 85 -0.76 9.20 1.94
N MET A 86 -1.47 10.23 2.40
CA MET A 86 -2.89 10.15 2.76
C MET A 86 -3.79 9.75 1.59
N VAL A 87 -3.36 9.96 0.34
CA VAL A 87 -4.12 9.56 -0.86
C VAL A 87 -3.56 8.28 -1.49
N ALA A 88 -2.23 8.17 -1.58
CA ALA A 88 -1.56 7.08 -2.26
C ALA A 88 -1.62 5.79 -1.46
N LEU A 89 -1.37 5.82 -0.15
CA LEU A 89 -1.35 4.61 0.68
C LEU A 89 -2.71 3.91 0.73
N PRO A 90 -3.85 4.59 0.92
CA PRO A 90 -5.15 3.91 0.90
C PRO A 90 -5.45 3.28 -0.46
N LEU A 91 -5.05 3.93 -1.55
CA LEU A 91 -5.22 3.42 -2.90
C LEU A 91 -4.36 2.17 -3.13
N ILE A 92 -3.10 2.20 -2.69
CA ILE A 92 -2.15 1.08 -2.83
C ILE A 92 -2.61 -0.11 -1.98
N PHE A 93 -2.91 0.11 -0.70
CA PHE A 93 -3.40 -0.96 0.17
C PHE A 93 -4.76 -1.49 -0.29
N GLY A 94 -5.66 -0.61 -0.70
CA GLY A 94 -6.95 -1.02 -1.26
C GLY A 94 -6.78 -1.85 -2.53
N ALA A 95 -5.89 -1.47 -3.44
CA ALA A 95 -5.56 -2.24 -4.63
C ALA A 95 -4.98 -3.62 -4.27
N ILE A 96 -4.04 -3.69 -3.33
CA ILE A 96 -3.46 -4.96 -2.85
C ILE A 96 -4.53 -5.85 -2.24
N LEU A 97 -5.38 -5.30 -1.36
CA LEU A 97 -6.45 -6.05 -0.71
C LEU A 97 -7.48 -6.54 -1.72
N LEU A 98 -7.74 -5.76 -2.78
CA LEU A 98 -8.67 -6.17 -3.84
C LEU A 98 -8.20 -7.44 -4.56
N THR A 99 -6.89 -7.71 -4.65
CA THR A 99 -6.38 -8.98 -5.20
C THR A 99 -6.76 -10.21 -4.36
N HIS A 100 -7.18 -10.01 -3.11
CA HIS A 100 -7.59 -11.06 -2.19
C HIS A 100 -9.11 -11.08 -1.96
N LEU A 101 -9.77 -9.93 -2.06
CA LEU A 101 -11.21 -9.76 -1.85
C LEU A 101 -12.05 -10.02 -3.11
N ALA A 102 -11.48 -9.80 -4.31
CA ALA A 102 -12.18 -10.03 -5.56
C ALA A 102 -12.37 -11.55 -5.83
N PRO A 103 -13.41 -11.93 -6.60
CA PRO A 103 -13.64 -13.33 -6.96
C PRO A 103 -12.43 -13.95 -7.67
N LYS A 104 -11.98 -15.11 -7.19
CA LYS A 104 -10.80 -15.82 -7.72
C LYS A 104 -10.77 -15.95 -9.25
N PRO A 105 -11.88 -16.29 -9.94
CA PRO A 105 -11.86 -16.41 -11.41
C PRO A 105 -11.49 -15.09 -12.11
N ILE A 106 -11.91 -13.95 -11.56
CA ILE A 106 -11.62 -12.63 -12.11
C ILE A 106 -10.15 -12.27 -11.85
N VAL A 107 -9.64 -12.57 -10.66
CA VAL A 107 -8.23 -12.35 -10.30
C VAL A 107 -7.30 -13.17 -11.19
N GLU A 108 -7.63 -14.44 -11.42
CA GLU A 108 -6.88 -15.32 -12.32
C GLU A 108 -6.91 -14.84 -13.77
N ALA A 109 -8.09 -14.45 -14.27
CA ALA A 109 -8.21 -13.86 -15.61
C ALA A 109 -7.37 -12.58 -15.75
N ALA A 110 -7.36 -11.72 -14.72
CA ALA A 110 -6.55 -10.51 -14.70
C ALA A 110 -5.04 -10.77 -14.60
N ARG A 111 -4.63 -11.90 -14.02
CA ARG A 111 -3.23 -12.37 -13.98
C ARG A 111 -2.77 -12.95 -15.31
N LEU A 112 -3.64 -13.68 -16.01
CA LEU A 112 -3.30 -14.30 -17.30
C LEU A 112 -3.25 -13.28 -18.45
N GLY A 113 -3.95 -12.15 -18.33
CA GLY A 113 -3.83 -11.02 -19.25
C GLY A 113 -2.65 -10.08 -18.94
N ALA A 114 -1.62 -10.52 -18.21
CA ALA A 114 -0.48 -9.72 -17.77
C ALA A 114 0.83 -10.07 -18.49
#